data_AF-A0A5P9PNA1-F1
#
_entry.id   AF-A0A5P9PNA1-F1
#
_cell.length_a   1.000
_cell.length_b   1.000
_cell.length_c   1.000
_cell.angle_alpha   90.00
_cell.angle_beta   90.00
_cell.angle_gamma   90.00
#
_symmetry.space_group_name_H-M   'P 1'
#
loop_
_entity.id
_entity.type
_entity.pdbx_description
1 polymer ?
#
loop_
_entity_poly.entity_id
_entity_poly.type
_entity_poly.pdbx_seq_one_letter_code
_entity_poly.pdbx_strand_id
1 'polypeptide(L)'
;MITCEDDFWLIGIAWRLDRLRWVPASVLNVVVTGHGLCMWPPLDTGPPGAGSDRELAARLCEGCSVLDECLELELRVDGDATLGVWGGLAEDDRRALRPHWLRRGERARDGGAS
;
A
#
# COMPACT_ATOMS: atom_id res chain seq x y z
N MET A 1 -8.86 -5.66 18.83
CA MET A 1 -8.97 -7.14 18.81
C MET A 1 -9.19 -7.51 17.36
N ILE A 2 -8.17 -8.03 16.67
CA ILE A 2 -8.27 -8.44 15.26
C ILE A 2 -9.20 -9.66 15.22
N THR A 3 -10.25 -9.59 14.41
CA THR A 3 -11.19 -10.71 14.26
C THR A 3 -10.70 -11.71 13.21
N CYS A 4 -11.29 -12.90 13.19
CA CYS A 4 -11.00 -13.91 12.18
C CYS A 4 -11.24 -13.39 10.75
N GLU A 5 -12.27 -12.55 10.56
CA GLU A 5 -12.58 -11.93 9.26
C GLU A 5 -11.52 -10.90 8.85
N ASP A 6 -11.01 -10.10 9.80
CA ASP A 6 -9.90 -9.19 9.54
C ASP A 6 -8.63 -9.95 9.12
N ASP A 7 -8.35 -11.10 9.76
CA ASP A 7 -7.19 -11.94 9.45
C ASP A 7 -7.27 -12.51 8.02
N PHE A 8 -8.44 -13.02 7.61
CA PHE A 8 -8.64 -13.49 6.24
C PHE A 8 -8.51 -12.38 5.19
N TRP A 9 -9.00 -11.17 5.49
CA TRP A 9 -8.85 -10.02 4.61
C TRP A 9 -7.38 -9.63 4.43
N LEU A 10 -6.62 -9.52 5.52
CA LEU A 10 -5.18 -9.21 5.50
C LEU A 10 -4.38 -10.30 4.78
N ILE A 11 -4.70 -11.57 5.01
CA ILE A 11 -4.13 -12.69 4.26
C ILE A 11 -4.42 -12.51 2.77
N GLY A 12 -5.67 -12.25 2.38
CA GLY A 12 -6.06 -12.04 0.99
C GLY A 12 -5.29 -10.91 0.30
N ILE A 13 -5.04 -9.81 1.02
CA ILE A 13 -4.17 -8.73 0.52
C ILE A 13 -2.74 -9.23 0.31
N ALA A 14 -2.15 -9.90 1.31
CA ALA A 14 -0.79 -10.42 1.19
C ALA A 14 -0.62 -11.38 0.02
N TRP A 15 -1.62 -12.22 -0.29
CA TRP A 15 -1.65 -13.08 -1.48
C TRP A 15 -1.67 -12.28 -2.78
N ARG A 16 -2.48 -11.22 -2.85
CA ARG A 16 -2.56 -10.38 -4.05
C ARG A 16 -1.22 -9.72 -4.35
N LEU A 17 -0.51 -9.28 -3.32
CA LEU A 17 0.81 -8.63 -3.44
C LEU A 17 1.91 -9.58 -3.93
N ASP A 18 1.75 -10.91 -3.85
CA ASP A 18 2.75 -11.84 -4.37
C ASP A 18 2.97 -11.73 -5.88
N ARG A 19 1.98 -11.22 -6.62
CA ARG A 19 2.15 -10.94 -8.06
C ARG A 19 3.30 -9.96 -8.33
N LEU A 20 3.62 -9.10 -7.35
CA LEU A 20 4.66 -8.07 -7.42
C LEU A 20 5.99 -8.51 -6.79
N ARG A 21 6.06 -9.73 -6.24
CA ARG A 21 7.20 -10.23 -5.45
C ARG A 21 8.56 -9.99 -6.10
N TRP A 22 8.64 -10.14 -7.42
CA TRP A 22 9.90 -10.04 -8.19
C TRP A 22 10.05 -8.73 -8.97
N VAL A 23 9.13 -7.79 -8.81
CA VAL A 23 9.25 -6.43 -9.38
C VAL A 23 10.21 -5.63 -8.50
N PRO A 24 11.26 -4.98 -9.02
CA PRO A 24 12.17 -4.15 -8.21
C PRO A 24 11.45 -2.98 -7.53
N ALA A 25 11.92 -2.54 -6.35
CA ALA A 25 11.27 -1.44 -5.63
C ALA A 25 11.40 -0.11 -6.38
N SER A 26 12.49 0.13 -7.10
CA SER A 26 12.65 1.24 -8.04
C SER A 26 11.57 1.29 -9.12
N VAL A 27 11.18 0.13 -9.68
CA VAL A 27 10.11 0.05 -10.69
C VAL A 27 8.76 0.38 -10.05
N LEU A 28 8.47 -0.15 -8.86
CA LEU A 28 7.26 0.20 -8.11
C LEU A 28 7.22 1.70 -7.84
N ASN A 29 8.33 2.31 -7.43
CA ASN A 29 8.42 3.74 -7.19
C ASN A 29 8.09 4.58 -8.44
N VAL A 30 8.61 4.21 -9.61
CA VAL A 30 8.30 4.90 -10.88
C VAL A 30 6.80 4.80 -11.20
N VAL A 31 6.21 3.61 -11.06
CA VAL A 31 4.79 3.39 -11.34
C VAL A 31 3.90 4.18 -10.38
N VAL A 32 4.21 4.14 -9.08
CA VAL A 32 3.42 4.80 -8.03
C VAL A 32 3.50 6.32 -8.16
N THR A 33 4.68 6.87 -8.43
CA THR A 33 4.85 8.32 -8.64
C THR A 33 4.24 8.82 -9.94
N GLY A 34 4.22 7.99 -11.00
CA GLY A 34 3.65 8.36 -12.29
C GLY A 34 2.13 8.22 -12.40
N HIS A 35 1.51 7.30 -11.63
CA HIS A 35 0.10 6.94 -11.78
C HIS A 35 -0.73 7.05 -10.48
N GLY A 36 -0.12 7.43 -9.35
CA GLY A 36 -0.82 7.57 -8.09
C GLY A 36 -1.77 8.76 -8.08
N LEU A 37 -3.08 8.50 -7.97
CA LEU A 37 -4.11 9.55 -7.93
C LEU A 37 -3.91 10.54 -6.77
N CYS A 38 -3.37 10.09 -5.63
CA CYS A 38 -3.08 10.96 -4.50
C CYS A 38 -1.90 11.93 -4.74
N MET A 39 -1.00 11.62 -5.68
CA MET A 39 0.07 12.53 -6.08
C MET A 39 -0.37 13.50 -7.18
N TRP A 40 -1.35 13.10 -7.99
CA TRP A 40 -1.89 13.91 -9.08
C TRP A 40 -3.40 14.11 -8.95
N PRO A 41 -3.87 14.73 -7.85
CA PRO A 41 -5.30 14.92 -7.64
C PRO A 41 -5.88 15.83 -8.73
N PRO A 42 -7.11 15.56 -9.21
CA PRO A 42 -7.83 16.50 -10.06
C PRO A 42 -7.94 17.86 -9.36
N LEU A 43 -7.83 18.97 -10.10
CA LEU A 43 -7.90 20.32 -9.52
C LEU A 43 -9.21 20.61 -8.75
N ASP A 44 -10.28 19.85 -9.00
CA ASP A 44 -11.61 20.03 -8.40
C ASP A 44 -11.89 19.13 -7.20
N THR A 45 -10.96 18.24 -6.82
CA THR A 45 -11.06 17.52 -5.55
C THR A 45 -10.44 18.40 -4.48
N GLY A 46 -11.25 19.20 -3.79
CA GLY A 46 -10.83 19.85 -2.54
C GLY A 46 -10.28 18.82 -1.53
N PRO A 47 -9.61 19.26 -0.45
CA PRO A 47 -9.11 18.32 0.55
C PRO A 47 -10.27 17.41 0.98
N PRO A 48 -10.10 16.08 0.97
CA PRO A 48 -11.18 15.18 1.34
C PRO A 48 -11.64 15.53 2.74
N GLY A 49 -12.89 15.99 2.88
CA GLY A 49 -13.55 16.01 4.17
C GLY A 49 -13.75 14.56 4.57
N ALA A 50 -12.94 14.03 5.49
CA ALA A 50 -13.06 12.63 5.88
C ALA A 50 -12.75 12.44 7.37
N GLY A 51 -13.56 11.57 7.99
CA GLY A 51 -13.52 11.20 9.40
C GLY A 51 -12.27 10.39 9.76
N SER A 52 -12.41 9.07 9.93
CA SER A 52 -11.27 8.21 10.32
C SER A 52 -10.26 8.04 9.18
N ASP A 53 -9.00 7.72 9.53
CA ASP A 53 -7.92 7.47 8.54
C ASP A 53 -8.27 6.37 7.53
N ARG A 54 -9.11 5.41 7.94
CA ARG A 54 -9.60 4.32 7.06
C ARG A 54 -10.60 4.83 6.01
N GLU A 55 -11.48 5.78 6.37
CA GLU A 55 -12.40 6.41 5.41
C GLU A 55 -11.66 7.34 4.45
N LEU A 56 -10.65 8.06 4.96
CA LEU A 56 -9.75 8.85 4.14
C LEU A 56 -9.01 7.95 3.14
N ALA A 57 -8.52 6.78 3.61
CA ALA A 57 -7.85 5.80 2.76
C ALA A 57 -8.73 5.31 1.64
N ALA A 58 -9.96 4.88 1.96
CA ALA A 58 -10.92 4.40 0.98
C ALA A 58 -11.20 5.46 -0.09
N ARG A 59 -11.38 6.73 0.29
CA ARG A 59 -11.69 7.83 -0.62
C ARG A 59 -10.54 8.26 -1.52
N LEU A 60 -9.34 8.46 -0.95
CA LEU A 60 -8.17 8.90 -1.72
C LEU A 60 -7.71 7.86 -2.75
N CYS A 61 -7.90 6.59 -2.41
CA CYS A 61 -7.44 5.47 -3.20
C CYS A 61 -8.54 4.89 -4.11
N GLU A 62 -9.78 5.36 -4.01
CA GLU A 62 -10.89 4.91 -4.85
C GLU A 62 -10.54 5.08 -6.34
N GLY A 63 -10.62 3.98 -7.10
CA GLY A 63 -10.33 4.00 -8.54
C GLY A 63 -8.85 4.14 -8.93
N CYS A 64 -7.92 4.18 -7.98
CA CYS A 64 -6.49 4.20 -8.30
C CYS A 64 -6.07 2.87 -8.92
N SER A 65 -5.40 2.90 -10.07
CA SER A 65 -4.97 1.68 -10.78
C SER A 65 -3.72 1.02 -10.18
N VAL A 66 -3.02 1.71 -9.27
CA VAL A 66 -1.70 1.30 -8.74
C VAL A 66 -1.72 1.01 -7.24
N LEU A 67 -2.87 0.56 -6.71
CA LEU A 67 -3.04 0.32 -5.27
C LEU A 67 -2.09 -0.73 -4.73
N ASP A 68 -1.97 -1.85 -5.44
CA ASP A 68 -1.15 -2.97 -4.99
C ASP A 68 0.34 -2.61 -5.09
N GLU A 69 0.73 -1.86 -6.12
CA GLU A 69 2.09 -1.36 -6.33
C GLU A 69 2.46 -0.34 -5.26
N CYS A 70 1.53 0.55 -4.89
CA CYS A 70 1.69 1.53 -3.83
C CYS A 70 1.87 0.85 -2.47
N LEU A 71 1.02 -0.14 -2.15
CA LEU A 71 1.10 -0.88 -0.91
C LEU A 71 2.36 -1.74 -0.82
N GLU A 72 2.72 -2.42 -1.92
CA GLU A 72 3.94 -3.24 -1.98
C GLU A 72 5.20 -2.40 -1.85
N LEU A 73 5.25 -1.23 -2.50
CA LEU A 73 6.37 -0.30 -2.36
C LEU A 73 6.52 0.12 -0.90
N GLU A 74 5.43 0.59 -0.30
CA GLU A 74 5.42 1.04 1.08
C GLU A 74 5.91 -0.03 2.07
N LEU A 75 5.38 -1.25 1.95
CA LEU A 75 5.80 -2.38 2.79
C LEU A 75 7.29 -2.76 2.64
N ARG A 76 7.94 -2.35 1.53
CA ARG A 76 9.37 -2.57 1.29
C ARG A 76 10.28 -1.45 1.79
N VAL A 77 9.86 -0.19 1.72
CA VAL A 77 10.68 0.95 2.16
C VAL A 77 10.58 1.22 3.66
N ASP A 78 9.37 1.35 4.20
CA ASP A 78 9.18 1.87 5.57
C ASP A 78 8.13 1.09 6.37
N GLY A 79 7.16 0.46 5.70
CA GLY A 79 6.17 -0.43 6.29
C GLY A 79 5.28 0.22 7.34
N ASP A 80 5.72 0.19 8.60
CA ASP A 80 5.00 0.68 9.80
C ASP A 80 5.42 2.11 10.21
N ALA A 81 6.55 2.60 9.69
CA ALA A 81 7.12 3.88 10.11
C ALA A 81 6.62 5.09 9.32
N THR A 82 5.87 4.88 8.24
CA THR A 82 5.27 5.96 7.44
C THR A 82 3.88 6.31 7.93
N LEU A 83 3.67 7.61 8.16
CA LEU A 83 2.36 8.17 8.45
C LEU A 83 1.49 8.22 7.19
N GLY A 84 0.17 8.11 7.35
CA GLY A 84 -0.81 8.34 6.28
C GLY A 84 -1.33 7.11 5.55
N VAL A 85 -1.92 7.35 4.37
CA VAL A 85 -2.66 6.39 3.54
C VAL A 85 -1.78 5.85 2.42
N TRP A 86 -1.69 4.53 2.29
CA TRP A 86 -0.94 3.88 1.21
C TRP A 86 -1.72 2.68 0.65
N GLY A 87 -1.90 2.65 -0.67
CA GLY A 87 -2.58 1.56 -1.37
C GLY A 87 -3.97 1.21 -0.81
N GLY A 88 -4.71 2.20 -0.30
CA GLY A 88 -6.04 2.03 0.27
C GLY A 88 -6.07 1.56 1.72
N LEU A 89 -4.92 1.47 2.40
CA LEU A 89 -4.83 1.12 3.82
C LEU A 89 -4.35 2.31 4.66
N ALA A 90 -4.95 2.45 5.85
CA ALA A 90 -4.45 3.32 6.90
C ALA A 90 -3.23 2.71 7.60
N GLU A 91 -2.55 3.48 8.44
CA GLU A 91 -1.37 3.03 9.19
C GLU A 91 -1.63 1.76 10.00
N ASP A 92 -2.73 1.71 10.78
CA ASP A 92 -3.05 0.54 11.63
C ASP A 92 -3.26 -0.74 10.80
N ASP A 93 -3.93 -0.61 9.66
CA ASP A 93 -4.18 -1.71 8.73
C ASP A 93 -2.87 -2.23 8.11
N ARG A 94 -1.94 -1.33 7.79
CA ARG A 94 -0.61 -1.70 7.27
C ARG A 94 0.24 -2.40 8.32
N ARG A 95 0.19 -1.91 9.56
CA ARG A 95 0.85 -2.54 10.72
C ARG A 95 0.32 -3.95 10.95
N ALA A 96 -1.00 -4.15 10.85
CA ALA A 96 -1.63 -5.46 10.94
C ALA A 96 -1.28 -6.38 9.74
N LEU A 97 -1.17 -5.84 8.52
CA LEU A 97 -0.83 -6.59 7.30
C LEU A 97 0.63 -7.08 7.30
N ARG A 98 1.56 -6.27 7.80
CA ARG A 98 3.01 -6.52 7.74
C ARG A 98 3.44 -7.94 8.17
N PRO A 99 2.98 -8.53 9.29
CA PRO A 99 3.32 -9.91 9.64
C PRO A 99 2.85 -10.95 8.60
N HIS A 100 1.68 -10.78 7.98
CA HIS A 100 1.20 -11.68 6.93
C HIS A 100 2.05 -11.55 5.66
N TRP A 101 2.41 -10.32 5.32
CA TRP A 101 3.30 -10.01 4.20
C TRP A 101 4.70 -10.60 4.38
N LEU A 102 5.30 -10.48 5.58
CA LEU A 102 6.62 -11.04 5.90
C LEU A 102 6.66 -12.57 5.79
N ARG A 103 5.58 -13.26 6.17
CA ARG A 103 5.47 -14.73 6.05
C ARG A 103 5.50 -15.22 4.60
N ARG A 104 5.26 -14.36 3.61
CA ARG A 104 5.32 -14.75 2.19
C ARG A 104 6.75 -14.99 1.69
N GLY A 105 7.77 -14.51 2.41
CA GLY A 105 9.18 -14.76 2.11
C GLY A 105 9.87 -13.62 1.36
N GLU A 106 10.96 -13.95 0.67
CA GLU A 106 11.81 -12.97 -0.01
C GLU A 106 11.10 -12.26 -1.17
N ARG A 107 11.48 -10.99 -1.36
CA ARG A 107 11.04 -10.10 -2.43
C ARG A 107 12.25 -9.43 -3.07
N ALA A 108 12.11 -9.02 -4.32
CA ALA A 108 13.12 -8.26 -5.01
C ALA A 108 13.48 -7.00 -4.22
N ARG A 109 14.73 -6.92 -3.79
CA ARG A 109 15.36 -5.67 -3.39
C ARG A 109 15.95 -5.05 -4.64
N ASP A 110 16.04 -3.73 -4.70
CA ASP A 110 16.87 -3.11 -5.72
C ASP A 110 18.28 -3.70 -5.57
N GLY A 111 18.75 -4.38 -6.62
CA GLY A 111 20.15 -4.79 -6.68
C GLY A 111 20.98 -3.53 -6.59
N GLY A 112 21.89 -3.46 -5.62
CA GLY A 112 22.72 -2.29 -5.39
C GLY A 112 23.26 -1.76 -6.71
N ALA A 113 22.79 -0.58 -7.11
CA ALA A 113 23.54 0.22 -8.05
C ALA A 113 24.87 0.54 -7.36
N SER A 114 25.94 0.13 -8.02
CA SER A 114 27.34 0.29 -7.60
C SER A 114 27.70 1.72 -7.25
#